data_AF-A0A1X6X2D9-F1
#
_entry.id   AF-A0A1X6X2D9-F1
#
_cell.length_a   1.000
_cell.length_b   1.000
_cell.length_c   1.000
_cell.angle_alpha   90.00
_cell.angle_beta   90.00
_cell.angle_gamma   90.00
#
_symmetry.space_group_name_H-M   'P 1'
#
loop_
_entity.id
_entity.type
_entity.pdbx_description
1 polymer ?
#
loop_
_entity_poly.entity_id
_entity_poly.type
_entity_poly.pdbx_seq_one_letter_code
_entity_poly.pdbx_strand_id
1 'polypeptide(L)'
;MAPDESTPRSDGPASRADGPASRADGPAPRADGSAARRRAAVEPARDTLLTPIVLMTPAELWQATIAERHALAAQLEGLDPDAWSTPTQCPGWDVEDQLAHLTAAALTTRGAWMRSMALARLRPEVHNARRIAQHRGVDGPDTLRKFQAAIEARIAPTDDVAPYLGEVVVHGEDIREALGLESRHEIWALTAVADFYWARDFAVPSRTLSRGLHLVAEDGPFEAGAGPLIEGPTLAFVMAMAGRRSHLDQLRGPGAAQLRMRIERGI
;
A
#
# COMPACT_ATOMS: atom_id res chain seq x y z
N MET A 1 -41.42 3.60 53.05
CA MET A 1 -42.06 2.27 53.06
C MET A 1 -40.99 1.28 52.65
N ALA A 2 -40.40 0.60 53.63
CA ALA A 2 -39.44 -0.51 53.44
C ALA A 2 -40.20 -1.84 53.67
N PRO A 3 -39.56 -3.02 53.67
CA PRO A 3 -38.68 -3.67 52.68
C PRO A 3 -39.12 -5.16 52.43
N ASP A 4 -38.39 -5.94 51.62
CA ASP A 4 -38.16 -7.41 51.81
C ASP A 4 -37.14 -7.88 50.75
N GLU A 5 -35.85 -8.09 51.05
CA GLU A 5 -35.14 -9.26 51.62
C GLU A 5 -34.96 -10.48 50.70
N SER A 6 -33.78 -11.09 50.87
CA SER A 6 -33.42 -12.51 50.64
C SER A 6 -32.55 -12.89 49.42
N THR A 7 -31.23 -12.65 49.57
CA THR A 7 -30.08 -13.52 49.18
C THR A 7 -30.20 -14.97 49.69
N PRO A 8 -29.48 -16.02 49.19
CA PRO A 8 -28.00 -16.04 49.20
C PRO A 8 -27.20 -16.92 48.19
N ARG A 9 -25.92 -16.52 48.06
CA ARG A 9 -24.62 -17.23 47.94
C ARG A 9 -24.56 -18.74 47.61
N SER A 10 -23.58 -19.07 46.76
CA SER A 10 -22.84 -20.35 46.82
C SER A 10 -21.32 -20.09 46.87
N ASP A 11 -20.72 -20.39 48.02
CA ASP A 11 -19.28 -20.52 48.26
C ASP A 11 -18.83 -21.99 48.06
N GLY A 12 -17.59 -22.20 47.59
CA GLY A 12 -16.76 -23.31 48.08
C GLY A 12 -16.26 -24.37 47.09
N PRO A 13 -15.16 -25.10 47.42
CA PRO A 13 -13.92 -25.01 46.63
C PRO A 13 -13.21 -26.35 46.28
N ALA A 14 -12.10 -26.20 45.53
CA ALA A 14 -10.82 -26.94 45.60
C ALA A 14 -10.74 -28.48 45.37
N SER A 15 -9.82 -28.89 44.49
CA SER A 15 -8.76 -29.85 44.84
C SER A 15 -7.58 -29.80 43.86
N ARG A 16 -6.38 -29.57 44.44
CA ARG A 16 -5.04 -29.86 43.90
C ARG A 16 -4.47 -31.02 44.75
N ALA A 17 -3.72 -31.93 44.13
CA ALA A 17 -2.60 -32.69 44.70
C ALA A 17 -1.91 -33.41 43.53
N ASP A 18 -0.69 -33.06 43.13
CA ASP A 18 0.62 -33.43 43.69
C ASP A 18 1.09 -34.87 43.34
N GLY A 19 2.25 -34.97 42.69
CA GLY A 19 3.03 -36.22 42.47
C GLY A 19 3.76 -36.67 43.75
N PRO A 20 4.98 -37.27 43.73
CA PRO A 20 5.81 -37.77 42.63
C PRO A 20 6.49 -39.16 42.89
N ALA A 21 7.23 -39.64 41.87
CA ALA A 21 8.48 -40.42 41.84
C ALA A 21 8.89 -41.42 42.95
N SER A 22 9.41 -42.58 42.52
CA SER A 22 10.57 -43.23 43.17
C SER A 22 11.49 -43.94 42.17
N ARG A 23 12.80 -43.79 42.43
CA ARG A 23 14.00 -44.30 41.74
C ARG A 23 14.34 -45.72 42.22
N ALA A 24 15.06 -46.54 41.46
CA ALA A 24 16.52 -46.83 41.56
C ALA A 24 16.67 -48.36 41.27
N ASP A 25 17.77 -49.00 40.84
CA ASP A 25 19.11 -48.68 40.35
C ASP A 25 19.73 -49.99 39.78
N GLY A 26 20.40 -49.92 38.61
CA GLY A 26 21.56 -50.72 38.15
C GLY A 26 21.44 -52.23 37.82
N PRO A 27 22.48 -52.85 37.20
CA PRO A 27 23.47 -52.34 36.25
C PRO A 27 23.57 -53.14 34.92
N ALA A 28 24.35 -52.62 33.99
CA ALA A 28 24.54 -53.01 32.57
C ALA A 28 25.12 -54.42 32.31
N PRO A 29 25.04 -54.86 31.04
CA PRO A 29 26.27 -55.28 30.36
C PRO A 29 26.48 -54.59 29.01
N ARG A 30 27.76 -54.44 28.67
CA ARG A 30 28.30 -53.89 27.43
C ARG A 30 28.03 -54.82 26.25
N ALA A 31 27.65 -54.27 25.12
CA ALA A 31 27.86 -54.87 23.81
C ALA A 31 28.17 -53.78 22.78
N ASP A 32 29.41 -53.85 22.32
CA ASP A 32 29.88 -53.55 20.97
C ASP A 32 28.78 -53.59 19.89
N GLY A 33 28.71 -52.52 19.09
CA GLY A 33 27.83 -52.43 17.93
C GLY A 33 28.02 -51.10 17.20
N SER A 34 29.07 -51.02 16.38
CA SER A 34 29.29 -49.94 15.41
C SER A 34 28.12 -49.86 14.42
N ALA A 35 27.12 -49.04 14.73
CA ALA A 35 26.04 -48.69 13.83
C ALA A 35 26.38 -47.37 13.13
N ALA A 36 26.84 -47.49 11.88
CA ALA A 36 27.03 -46.38 10.96
C ALA A 36 25.73 -45.55 10.87
N ARG A 37 25.74 -44.34 11.45
CA ARG A 37 24.72 -43.32 11.19
C ARG A 37 24.89 -42.88 9.74
N ARG A 38 24.10 -43.44 8.83
CA ARG A 38 23.84 -42.83 7.53
C ARG A 38 23.18 -41.48 7.81
N ARG A 39 23.94 -40.40 7.66
CA ARG A 39 23.38 -39.06 7.48
C ARG A 39 22.52 -39.15 6.23
N ALA A 40 21.20 -39.07 6.39
CA ALA A 40 20.34 -38.72 5.27
C ALA A 40 20.85 -37.38 4.75
N ALA A 41 21.31 -37.35 3.51
CA ALA A 41 21.62 -36.11 2.82
C ALA A 41 20.31 -35.30 2.79
N VAL A 42 20.27 -34.20 3.53
CA VAL A 42 19.28 -33.16 3.31
C VAL A 42 19.56 -32.66 1.90
N GLU A 43 18.68 -32.99 0.94
CA GLU A 43 18.73 -32.36 -0.37
C GLU A 43 18.67 -30.85 -0.15
N PRO A 44 19.61 -30.07 -0.71
CA PRO A 44 19.48 -28.63 -0.66
C PRO A 44 18.17 -28.28 -1.34
N ALA A 45 17.36 -27.47 -0.64
CA ALA A 45 16.16 -26.89 -1.20
C ALA A 45 16.50 -26.38 -2.60
N ARG A 46 15.75 -26.89 -3.60
CA ARG A 46 15.84 -26.38 -4.96
C ARG A 46 15.71 -24.87 -4.86
N ASP A 47 16.75 -24.16 -5.28
CA ASP A 47 16.66 -22.72 -5.52
C ASP A 47 15.39 -22.52 -6.33
N THR A 48 14.36 -21.98 -5.68
CA THR A 48 13.23 -21.39 -6.36
C THR A 48 13.86 -20.27 -7.16
N LEU A 49 14.18 -20.57 -8.41
CA LEU A 49 14.57 -19.58 -9.39
C LEU A 49 13.48 -18.53 -9.34
N LEU A 50 13.78 -17.41 -8.69
CA LEU A 50 13.02 -16.20 -8.79
C LEU A 50 12.89 -15.99 -10.29
N THR A 51 11.68 -16.18 -10.82
CA THR A 51 11.31 -15.69 -12.15
C THR A 51 11.92 -14.30 -12.24
N PRO A 52 12.75 -13.99 -13.25
CA PRO A 52 13.40 -12.70 -13.30
C PRO A 52 12.28 -11.66 -13.26
N ILE A 53 12.19 -10.95 -12.14
CA ILE A 53 11.43 -9.71 -12.03
C ILE A 53 11.93 -8.93 -13.24
N VAL A 54 11.08 -8.75 -14.25
CA VAL A 54 11.44 -7.90 -15.37
C VAL A 54 11.53 -6.51 -14.76
N LEU A 55 12.75 -6.15 -14.33
CA LEU A 55 13.02 -4.86 -13.73
C LEU A 55 12.73 -3.84 -14.82
N MET A 56 11.57 -3.20 -14.72
CA MET A 56 11.17 -2.13 -15.63
C MET A 56 12.23 -1.05 -15.59
N THR A 57 12.68 -0.65 -16.76
CA THR A 57 13.66 0.42 -16.88
C THR A 57 13.03 1.75 -16.44
N PRO A 58 13.84 2.70 -15.94
CA PRO A 58 13.34 4.06 -15.68
C PRO A 58 12.63 4.69 -16.88
N ALA A 59 13.07 4.36 -18.11
CA ALA A 59 12.44 4.85 -19.33
C ALA A 59 11.01 4.30 -19.52
N GLU A 60 10.80 2.99 -19.31
CA GLU A 60 9.47 2.37 -19.39
C GLU A 60 8.52 2.93 -18.33
N LEU A 61 9.00 3.11 -17.10
CA LEU A 61 8.20 3.72 -16.02
C LEU A 61 7.80 5.16 -16.31
N TRP A 62 8.68 5.94 -16.95
CA TRP A 62 8.33 7.29 -17.41
C TRP A 62 7.31 7.28 -18.55
N GLN A 63 7.41 6.32 -19.48
CA GLN A 63 6.40 6.18 -20.53
C GLN A 63 5.03 5.80 -19.95
N ALA A 64 4.98 4.89 -18.98
CA ALA A 64 3.74 4.59 -18.26
C ALA A 64 3.19 5.82 -17.53
N THR A 65 4.05 6.58 -16.84
CA THR A 65 3.64 7.82 -16.16
C THR A 65 2.99 8.81 -17.13
N ILE A 66 3.58 8.97 -18.32
CA ILE A 66 3.06 9.85 -19.37
C ILE A 66 1.73 9.33 -19.92
N ALA A 67 1.61 8.02 -20.17
CA ALA A 67 0.38 7.40 -20.63
C ALA A 67 -0.77 7.57 -19.62
N GLU A 68 -0.50 7.38 -18.33
CA GLU A 68 -1.49 7.60 -17.26
C GLU A 68 -1.96 9.06 -17.19
N ARG A 69 -1.04 10.02 -17.37
CA ARG A 69 -1.40 11.45 -17.41
C ARG A 69 -2.23 11.79 -18.66
N HIS A 70 -1.88 11.25 -19.83
CA HIS A 70 -2.68 11.43 -21.05
C HIS A 70 -4.09 10.84 -20.88
N ALA A 71 -4.20 9.63 -20.35
CA ALA A 71 -5.48 8.98 -20.11
C ALA A 71 -6.37 9.79 -19.15
N LEU A 72 -5.80 10.25 -18.02
CA LEU A 72 -6.52 11.10 -17.08
C LEU A 72 -6.94 12.44 -17.73
N ALA A 73 -6.05 13.11 -18.45
CA ALA A 73 -6.36 14.37 -19.12
C ALA A 73 -7.54 14.20 -20.10
N ALA A 74 -7.53 13.14 -20.91
CA ALA A 74 -8.60 12.83 -21.86
C ALA A 74 -9.95 12.58 -21.17
N GLN A 75 -9.96 11.94 -20.00
CA GLN A 75 -11.20 11.71 -19.24
C GLN A 75 -11.79 12.99 -18.62
N LEU A 76 -10.96 14.01 -18.40
CA LEU A 76 -11.38 15.30 -17.83
C LEU A 76 -11.73 16.34 -18.88
N GLU A 77 -11.53 16.03 -20.17
CA GLU A 77 -11.96 16.92 -21.26
C GLU A 77 -13.48 17.08 -21.28
N GLY A 78 -13.94 18.34 -21.29
CA GLY A 78 -15.37 18.64 -21.32
C GLY A 78 -16.11 18.29 -20.03
N LEU A 79 -15.40 18.05 -18.92
CA LEU A 79 -16.00 17.82 -17.62
C LEU A 79 -16.92 18.99 -17.24
N ASP A 80 -18.08 18.66 -16.68
CA ASP A 80 -19.05 19.64 -16.18
C ASP A 80 -18.38 20.61 -15.19
N PRO A 81 -18.59 21.94 -15.31
CA PRO A 81 -18.06 22.92 -14.37
C PRO A 81 -18.26 22.58 -12.89
N ASP A 82 -19.41 22.03 -12.51
CA ASP A 82 -19.72 21.72 -11.11
C ASP A 82 -18.94 20.49 -10.61
N ALA A 83 -18.58 19.58 -11.51
CA ALA A 83 -17.87 18.36 -11.15
C ALA A 83 -16.42 18.61 -10.70
N TRP A 84 -15.82 19.75 -11.05
CA TRP A 84 -14.48 20.16 -10.60
C TRP A 84 -14.40 20.36 -9.07
N SER A 85 -15.51 20.75 -8.44
CA SER A 85 -15.62 20.93 -6.99
C SER A 85 -16.04 19.66 -6.25
N THR A 86 -16.12 18.51 -6.92
CA THR A 86 -16.45 17.24 -6.27
C THR A 86 -15.32 16.84 -5.30
N PRO A 87 -15.64 16.57 -4.02
CA PRO A 87 -14.64 16.12 -3.05
C PRO A 87 -14.02 14.78 -3.45
N THR A 88 -12.70 14.64 -3.29
CA THR A 88 -12.00 13.36 -3.47
C THR A 88 -11.82 12.64 -2.12
N GLN A 89 -11.23 11.44 -2.15
CA GLN A 89 -10.85 10.74 -0.93
C GLN A 89 -9.71 11.42 -0.17
N CYS A 90 -8.95 12.32 -0.80
CA CYS A 90 -7.97 13.15 -0.12
C CYS A 90 -8.68 14.24 0.68
N PRO A 91 -8.66 14.21 2.03
CA PRO A 91 -9.48 15.11 2.83
C PRO A 91 -9.19 16.59 2.54
N GLY A 92 -10.24 17.31 2.16
CA GLY A 92 -10.17 18.75 1.87
C GLY A 92 -9.70 19.09 0.46
N TRP A 93 -9.53 18.11 -0.43
CA TRP A 93 -9.21 18.35 -1.84
C TRP A 93 -10.41 17.98 -2.72
N ASP A 94 -10.78 18.88 -3.63
CA ASP A 94 -11.67 18.58 -4.73
C ASP A 94 -10.90 18.03 -5.95
N VAL A 95 -11.62 17.67 -7.01
CA VAL A 95 -11.02 17.17 -8.27
C VAL A 95 -10.00 18.16 -8.83
N GLU A 96 -10.28 19.47 -8.75
CA GLU A 96 -9.39 20.51 -9.26
C GLU A 96 -8.10 20.62 -8.42
N ASP A 97 -8.19 20.59 -7.09
CA ASP A 97 -7.02 20.55 -6.19
C ASP A 97 -6.16 19.33 -6.47
N GLN A 98 -6.79 18.18 -6.68
CA GLN A 98 -6.11 16.92 -6.94
C GLN A 98 -5.35 16.95 -8.28
N LEU A 99 -5.94 17.56 -9.32
CA LEU A 99 -5.29 17.74 -10.63
C LEU A 99 -4.16 18.78 -10.57
N ALA A 100 -4.36 19.87 -9.83
CA ALA A 100 -3.32 20.86 -9.56
C ALA A 100 -2.14 20.24 -8.80
N HIS A 101 -2.41 19.34 -7.84
CA HIS A 101 -1.38 18.59 -7.14
C HIS A 101 -0.56 17.72 -8.10
N LEU A 102 -1.20 16.96 -8.99
CA LEU A 102 -0.52 16.15 -10.01
C LEU A 102 0.36 17.00 -10.93
N THR A 103 -0.11 18.19 -11.31
CA THR A 103 0.69 19.16 -12.08
C THR A 103 1.93 19.60 -11.31
N ALA A 104 1.78 19.89 -10.02
CA ALA A 104 2.90 20.28 -9.17
C ALA A 104 3.92 19.13 -8.99
N ALA A 105 3.44 17.90 -8.80
CA ALA A 105 4.27 16.71 -8.69
C ALA A 105 5.11 16.48 -9.96
N ALA A 106 4.51 16.70 -11.14
CA ALA A 106 5.18 16.56 -12.43
C ALA A 106 6.28 17.60 -12.70
N LEU A 107 6.24 18.76 -12.02
CA LEU A 107 7.13 19.89 -12.30
C LEU A 107 8.11 20.23 -11.17
N THR A 108 7.93 19.64 -9.98
CA THR A 108 8.75 19.97 -8.82
C THR A 108 10.10 19.26 -8.87
N THR A 109 11.17 20.01 -9.07
CA THR A 109 12.55 19.48 -8.99
C THR A 109 12.97 19.18 -7.55
N ARG A 110 13.99 18.33 -7.38
CA ARG A 110 14.60 18.01 -6.07
C ARG A 110 14.93 19.26 -5.25
N GLY A 111 15.59 20.25 -5.85
CA GLY A 111 15.93 21.51 -5.18
C GLY A 111 14.72 22.33 -4.76
N ALA A 112 13.71 22.43 -5.63
CA ALA A 112 12.47 23.15 -5.35
C ALA A 112 11.64 22.46 -4.25
N TRP A 113 11.65 21.13 -4.21
CA TRP A 113 11.02 20.34 -3.16
C TRP A 113 11.70 20.57 -1.80
N MET A 114 13.03 20.38 -1.72
CA MET A 114 13.79 20.58 -0.47
C MET A 114 13.61 22.00 0.09
N ARG A 115 13.71 23.02 -0.76
CA ARG A 115 13.49 24.41 -0.35
C ARG A 115 12.07 24.61 0.20
N SER A 116 11.08 24.07 -0.47
CA SER A 116 9.68 24.24 -0.06
C SER A 116 9.37 23.50 1.24
N MET A 117 9.89 22.28 1.42
CA MET A 117 9.79 21.53 2.68
C MET A 117 10.47 22.25 3.84
N ALA A 118 11.66 22.84 3.63
CA ALA A 118 12.32 23.66 4.63
C ALA A 118 11.47 24.89 5.02
N LEU A 119 10.92 25.61 4.03
CA LEU A 119 10.01 26.74 4.26
C LEU A 119 8.66 26.33 4.86
N ALA A 120 8.27 25.06 4.73
CA ALA A 120 7.09 24.48 5.37
C ALA A 120 7.37 24.06 6.82
N ARG A 121 8.64 24.00 7.24
CA ARG A 121 9.11 23.41 8.52
C ARG A 121 8.80 21.91 8.61
N LEU A 122 9.08 21.18 7.53
CA LEU A 122 8.88 19.73 7.41
C LEU A 122 7.42 19.29 7.61
N ARG A 123 6.50 20.13 7.13
CA ARG A 123 5.05 19.90 7.13
C ARG A 123 4.56 19.67 5.70
N PRO A 124 4.41 18.41 5.25
CA PRO A 124 4.00 18.08 3.88
C PRO A 124 2.67 18.73 3.48
N GLU A 125 1.73 18.86 4.41
CA GLU A 125 0.43 19.50 4.20
C GLU A 125 0.56 20.98 3.81
N VAL A 126 1.49 21.70 4.44
CA VAL A 126 1.77 23.12 4.12
C VAL A 126 2.49 23.22 2.78
N HIS A 127 3.38 22.27 2.46
CA HIS A 127 4.02 22.18 1.15
C HIS A 127 2.98 21.96 0.04
N ASN A 128 2.13 20.95 0.21
CA ASN A 128 1.12 20.56 -0.77
C ASN A 128 0.11 21.68 -1.01
N ALA A 129 -0.43 22.31 0.04
CA ALA A 129 -1.36 23.43 -0.10
C ALA A 129 -0.77 24.60 -0.92
N ARG A 130 0.51 24.93 -0.69
CA ARG A 130 1.19 25.98 -1.47
C ARG A 130 1.37 25.59 -2.94
N ARG A 131 1.68 24.33 -3.20
CA ARG A 131 1.91 23.81 -4.56
C ARG A 131 0.60 23.71 -5.34
N ILE A 132 -0.46 23.23 -4.71
CA ILE A 132 -1.81 23.22 -5.26
C ILE A 132 -2.23 24.64 -5.63
N ALA A 133 -2.14 25.59 -4.71
CA ALA A 133 -2.51 26.99 -4.98
C ALA A 133 -1.70 27.62 -6.13
N GLN A 134 -0.46 27.19 -6.35
CA GLN A 134 0.38 27.65 -7.46
C GLN A 134 -0.09 27.10 -8.83
N HIS A 135 -0.60 25.86 -8.84
CA HIS A 135 -0.94 25.15 -10.07
C HIS A 135 -2.43 25.11 -10.37
N ARG A 136 -3.30 25.46 -9.41
CA ARG A 136 -4.73 25.66 -9.64
C ARG A 136 -4.94 26.81 -10.61
N GLY A 137 -5.90 26.63 -11.50
CA GLY A 137 -6.28 27.54 -12.56
C GLY A 137 -7.20 28.65 -12.07
N VAL A 138 -7.62 29.50 -13.01
CA VAL A 138 -8.76 30.40 -12.77
C VAL A 138 -10.10 29.65 -12.70
N ASP A 139 -10.15 28.48 -13.34
CA ASP A 139 -11.24 27.52 -13.35
C ASP A 139 -10.70 26.10 -13.66
N GLY A 140 -11.57 25.10 -13.59
CA GLY A 140 -11.26 23.70 -13.91
C GLY A 140 -10.59 23.50 -15.28
N PRO A 141 -11.14 24.04 -16.39
CA PRO A 141 -10.48 24.00 -17.70
C PRO A 141 -9.08 24.62 -17.72
N ASP A 142 -8.83 25.70 -16.99
CA ASP A 142 -7.49 26.28 -16.84
C ASP A 142 -6.54 25.37 -16.07
N THR A 143 -7.02 24.71 -15.01
CA THR A 143 -6.26 23.69 -14.28
C THR A 143 -5.93 22.50 -15.20
N LEU A 144 -6.89 22.02 -15.99
CA LEU A 144 -6.66 20.94 -16.96
C LEU A 144 -5.59 21.30 -17.98
N ARG A 145 -5.63 22.51 -18.53
CA ARG A 145 -4.64 22.96 -19.51
C ARG A 145 -3.23 23.06 -18.90
N LYS A 146 -3.12 23.47 -17.64
CA LYS A 146 -1.83 23.46 -16.92
C LYS A 146 -1.32 22.04 -16.72
N PHE A 147 -2.20 21.10 -16.38
CA PHE A 147 -1.86 19.68 -16.29
C PHE A 147 -1.41 19.10 -17.63
N GLN A 148 -2.14 19.39 -18.71
CA GLN A 148 -1.81 18.99 -20.08
C GLN A 148 -0.41 19.47 -20.49
N ALA A 149 -0.04 20.70 -20.14
CA ALA A 149 1.29 21.24 -20.41
C ALA A 149 2.43 20.53 -19.64
N ALA A 150 2.11 19.80 -18.57
CA ALA A 150 3.06 19.08 -17.73
C ALA A 150 3.16 17.57 -18.06
N ILE A 151 2.33 17.05 -18.97
CA ILE A 151 2.23 15.59 -19.22
C ILE A 151 3.60 14.96 -19.52
N GLU A 152 4.35 15.54 -20.45
CA GLU A 152 5.63 15.01 -20.95
C GLU A 152 6.80 15.19 -19.96
N ALA A 153 6.58 15.87 -18.83
CA ALA A 153 7.63 16.16 -17.86
C ALA A 153 8.14 14.87 -17.17
N ARG A 154 9.46 14.68 -17.22
CA ARG A 154 10.18 13.58 -16.56
C ARG A 154 11.01 14.12 -15.39
N ILE A 155 10.36 14.87 -14.51
CA ILE A 155 10.99 15.51 -13.35
C ILE A 155 10.58 14.73 -12.10
N ALA A 156 11.58 14.38 -11.29
CA ALA A 156 11.41 13.68 -10.03
C ALA A 156 12.36 14.27 -8.97
N PRO A 157 11.89 14.49 -7.72
CA PRO A 157 12.75 14.83 -6.60
C PRO A 157 13.76 13.74 -6.18
N THR A 158 13.57 12.49 -6.58
CA THR A 158 14.47 11.35 -6.31
C THR A 158 14.75 10.55 -7.58
N ASP A 159 15.72 9.62 -7.52
CA ASP A 159 16.10 8.77 -8.66
C ASP A 159 15.14 7.59 -8.87
N ASP A 160 14.24 7.35 -7.92
CA ASP A 160 13.24 6.28 -7.96
C ASP A 160 12.05 6.70 -8.83
N VAL A 161 11.83 6.08 -10.00
CA VAL A 161 10.72 6.47 -10.91
C VAL A 161 9.38 5.84 -10.53
N ALA A 162 9.37 4.58 -10.10
CA ALA A 162 8.15 3.84 -9.73
C ALA A 162 7.20 4.58 -8.77
N PRO A 163 7.65 5.24 -7.68
CA PRO A 163 6.74 5.97 -6.80
C PRO A 163 6.03 7.12 -7.51
N TYR A 164 6.65 7.76 -8.51
CA TYR A 164 6.01 8.85 -9.26
C TYR A 164 4.97 8.37 -10.26
N LEU A 165 5.12 7.15 -10.80
CA LEU A 165 4.02 6.47 -11.48
C LEU A 165 2.88 6.19 -10.50
N GLY A 166 3.20 5.70 -9.30
CA GLY A 166 2.24 5.50 -8.22
C GLY A 166 1.48 6.78 -7.84
N GLU A 167 2.15 7.93 -7.75
CA GLU A 167 1.51 9.22 -7.51
C GLU A 167 0.43 9.54 -8.56
N VAL A 168 0.72 9.31 -9.85
CA VAL A 168 -0.25 9.55 -10.93
C VAL A 168 -1.40 8.54 -10.89
N VAL A 169 -1.09 7.25 -10.72
CA VAL A 169 -2.12 6.19 -10.64
C VAL A 169 -3.06 6.46 -9.48
N VAL A 170 -2.51 6.61 -8.27
CA VAL A 170 -3.32 6.70 -7.05
C VAL A 170 -4.16 7.97 -7.02
N HIS A 171 -3.58 9.13 -7.33
CA HIS A 171 -4.36 10.37 -7.35
C HIS A 171 -5.26 10.49 -8.59
N GLY A 172 -4.93 9.79 -9.68
CA GLY A 172 -5.84 9.60 -10.80
C GLY A 172 -7.07 8.78 -10.40
N GLU A 173 -6.88 7.71 -9.64
CA GLU A 173 -7.99 6.93 -9.06
C GLU A 173 -8.82 7.74 -8.06
N ASP A 174 -8.18 8.56 -7.21
CA ASP A 174 -8.90 9.45 -6.29
C ASP A 174 -9.88 10.39 -7.07
N ILE A 175 -9.49 10.85 -8.27
CA ILE A 175 -10.34 11.64 -9.17
C ILE A 175 -11.42 10.78 -9.84
N ARG A 176 -11.03 9.62 -10.41
CA ARG A 176 -11.96 8.76 -11.13
C ARG A 176 -13.07 8.25 -10.23
N GLU A 177 -12.75 7.89 -9.00
CA GLU A 177 -13.74 7.47 -8.02
C GLU A 177 -14.72 8.59 -7.67
N ALA A 178 -14.22 9.81 -7.44
CA ALA A 178 -15.06 10.97 -7.15
C ALA A 178 -16.06 11.26 -8.29
N LEU A 179 -15.64 11.03 -9.53
CA LEU A 179 -16.42 11.29 -10.74
C LEU A 179 -17.19 10.07 -11.28
N GLY A 180 -17.04 8.89 -10.67
CA GLY A 180 -17.61 7.64 -11.17
C GLY A 180 -17.08 7.21 -12.55
N LEU A 181 -15.82 7.56 -12.86
CA LEU A 181 -15.16 7.22 -14.11
C LEU A 181 -14.51 5.83 -14.04
N GLU A 182 -14.54 5.10 -15.15
CA GLU A 182 -13.81 3.83 -15.26
C GLU A 182 -12.30 4.06 -15.25
N SER A 183 -11.57 3.17 -14.57
CA SER A 183 -10.12 3.12 -14.64
C SER A 183 -9.63 1.97 -15.52
N ARG A 184 -8.57 2.23 -16.28
CA ARG A 184 -7.85 1.25 -17.09
C ARG A 184 -6.36 1.53 -16.98
N HIS A 185 -5.63 0.56 -16.43
CA HIS A 185 -4.19 0.61 -16.25
C HIS A 185 -3.54 -0.59 -16.88
N GLU A 186 -2.31 -0.40 -17.36
CA GLU A 186 -1.46 -1.51 -17.76
C GLU A 186 -1.02 -2.32 -16.52
N ILE A 187 -1.31 -3.62 -16.51
CA ILE A 187 -1.03 -4.48 -15.34
C ILE A 187 0.45 -4.51 -14.96
N TRP A 188 1.35 -4.49 -15.95
CA TRP A 188 2.79 -4.45 -15.68
C TRP A 188 3.21 -3.16 -14.97
N ALA A 189 2.55 -2.04 -15.29
CA ALA A 189 2.82 -0.74 -14.68
C ALA A 189 2.33 -0.74 -13.22
N LEU A 190 1.14 -1.28 -12.96
CA LEU A 190 0.63 -1.49 -11.59
C LEU A 190 1.52 -2.44 -10.78
N THR A 191 2.01 -3.52 -11.40
CA THR A 191 2.93 -4.48 -10.76
C THR A 191 4.19 -3.77 -10.28
N ALA A 192 4.80 -2.93 -11.11
CA ALA A 192 6.00 -2.20 -10.73
C ALA A 192 5.77 -1.21 -9.57
N VAL A 193 4.60 -0.59 -9.51
CA VAL A 193 4.20 0.27 -8.36
C VAL A 193 3.97 -0.58 -7.11
N ALA A 194 3.27 -1.70 -7.24
CA ALA A 194 2.97 -2.60 -6.12
C ALA A 194 4.25 -3.20 -5.51
N ASP A 195 5.20 -3.64 -6.35
CA ASP A 195 6.52 -4.11 -5.91
C ASP A 195 7.27 -3.05 -5.11
N PHE A 196 7.26 -1.80 -5.58
CA PHE A 196 7.89 -0.69 -4.88
C PHE A 196 7.24 -0.41 -3.52
N TYR A 197 5.91 -0.31 -3.49
CA TYR A 197 5.12 -0.05 -2.28
C TYR A 197 5.28 -1.17 -1.24
N TRP A 198 5.38 -2.42 -1.67
CA TRP A 198 5.67 -3.53 -0.77
C TRP A 198 7.11 -3.47 -0.22
N ALA A 199 8.09 -3.11 -1.05
CA ALA A 199 9.50 -3.13 -0.68
C ALA A 199 9.92 -1.99 0.27
N ARG A 200 9.25 -0.83 0.24
CA ARG A 200 9.70 0.37 0.95
C ARG A 200 8.56 1.38 1.23
N ASP A 201 8.67 2.05 2.38
CA ASP A 201 7.92 3.28 2.68
C ASP A 201 8.56 4.48 1.96
N PHE A 202 7.73 5.33 1.34
CA PHE A 202 8.20 6.51 0.60
C PHE A 202 7.51 7.80 1.07
N ALA A 203 6.41 8.19 0.43
CA ALA A 203 5.58 9.31 0.87
C ALA A 203 4.56 8.89 1.95
N VAL A 204 4.18 7.62 1.95
CA VAL A 204 3.21 7.00 2.86
C VAL A 204 3.77 5.65 3.38
N PRO A 205 3.25 5.10 4.50
CA PRO A 205 3.78 3.88 5.14
C PRO A 205 3.40 2.58 4.39
N SER A 206 3.61 2.51 3.07
CA SER A 206 3.18 1.41 2.20
C SER A 206 3.69 0.02 2.61
N ARG A 207 4.98 -0.10 2.89
CA ARG A 207 5.57 -1.36 3.37
C ARG A 207 5.10 -1.64 4.79
N THR A 208 5.02 -0.62 5.62
CA THR A 208 4.56 -0.76 7.01
C THR A 208 3.12 -1.30 7.06
N LEU A 209 2.23 -0.83 6.17
CA LEU A 209 0.87 -1.32 6.01
C LEU A 209 0.80 -2.78 5.57
N SER A 210 1.65 -3.20 4.63
CA SER A 210 1.64 -4.56 4.04
C SER A 210 2.49 -5.59 4.80
N ARG A 211 3.29 -5.18 5.78
CA ARG A 211 4.24 -6.05 6.49
C ARG A 211 3.60 -7.29 7.12
N GLY A 212 4.17 -8.46 6.84
CA GLY A 212 3.73 -9.75 7.41
C GLY A 212 2.43 -10.29 6.82
N LEU A 213 2.03 -9.78 5.65
CA LEU A 213 0.91 -10.29 4.86
C LEU A 213 1.47 -10.93 3.59
N HIS A 214 0.71 -11.85 3.00
CA HIS A 214 1.01 -12.45 1.70
C HIS A 214 0.01 -11.90 0.69
N LEU A 215 0.48 -11.08 -0.24
CA LEU A 215 -0.34 -10.38 -1.23
C LEU A 215 -0.19 -11.10 -2.56
N VAL A 216 -1.30 -11.53 -3.16
CA VAL A 216 -1.32 -12.26 -4.43
C VAL A 216 -2.32 -11.59 -5.37
N ALA A 217 -1.82 -11.05 -6.47
CA ALA A 217 -2.67 -10.48 -7.52
C ALA A 217 -3.37 -11.57 -8.33
N GLU A 218 -4.65 -11.34 -8.64
CA GLU A 218 -5.46 -12.25 -9.47
C GLU A 218 -5.37 -11.92 -10.98
N ASP A 219 -4.94 -10.69 -11.32
CA ASP A 219 -4.93 -10.13 -12.67
C ASP A 219 -3.54 -9.95 -13.27
N GLY A 220 -2.49 -10.30 -12.53
CA GLY A 220 -1.10 -10.06 -12.89
C GLY A 220 -0.10 -10.86 -12.09
N PRO A 221 1.21 -10.68 -12.35
CA PRO A 221 2.27 -11.46 -11.74
C PRO A 221 2.67 -10.99 -10.33
N PHE A 222 2.02 -9.95 -9.79
CA PHE A 222 2.38 -9.40 -8.48
C PHE A 222 2.08 -10.42 -7.36
N GLU A 223 3.13 -10.90 -6.71
CA GLU A 223 3.04 -11.72 -5.50
C GLU A 223 4.16 -11.30 -4.54
N ALA A 224 3.80 -11.00 -3.30
CA ALA A 224 4.77 -10.47 -2.35
C ALA A 224 4.46 -10.84 -0.90
N GLY A 225 5.52 -10.96 -0.10
CA GLY A 225 5.43 -11.19 1.33
C GLY A 225 5.14 -12.64 1.73
N ALA A 226 4.90 -12.82 3.02
CA ALA A 226 4.61 -14.10 3.64
C ALA A 226 3.74 -13.85 4.88
N GLY A 227 2.73 -14.68 5.11
CA GLY A 227 1.77 -14.52 6.19
C GLY A 227 0.34 -14.88 5.75
N PRO A 228 -0.68 -14.34 6.43
CA PRO A 228 -2.07 -14.50 6.01
C PRO A 228 -2.30 -13.99 4.58
N LEU A 229 -2.86 -14.85 3.74
CA LEU A 229 -3.15 -14.58 2.33
C LEU A 229 -4.14 -13.42 2.16
N ILE A 230 -3.87 -12.59 1.17
CA ILE A 230 -4.77 -11.59 0.60
C ILE A 230 -4.75 -11.78 -0.91
N GLU A 231 -5.92 -11.93 -1.51
CA GLU A 231 -6.12 -12.05 -2.96
C GLU A 231 -6.96 -10.88 -3.47
N GLY A 232 -6.67 -10.40 -4.68
CA GLY A 232 -7.43 -9.34 -5.33
C GLY A 232 -6.72 -8.76 -6.55
N PRO A 233 -7.28 -7.74 -7.20
CA PRO A 233 -6.64 -7.10 -8.35
C PRO A 233 -5.44 -6.26 -7.93
N THR A 234 -4.45 -6.13 -8.83
CA THR A 234 -3.21 -5.40 -8.56
C THR A 234 -3.48 -3.94 -8.15
N LEU A 235 -4.48 -3.30 -8.77
CA LEU A 235 -4.88 -1.93 -8.42
C LEU A 235 -5.35 -1.81 -6.96
N ALA A 236 -6.10 -2.78 -6.45
CA ALA A 236 -6.58 -2.76 -5.07
C ALA A 236 -5.41 -2.83 -4.08
N PHE A 237 -4.34 -3.57 -4.40
CA PHE A 237 -3.12 -3.56 -3.58
C PHE A 237 -2.39 -2.23 -3.64
N VAL A 238 -2.25 -1.62 -4.83
CA VAL A 238 -1.65 -0.29 -4.99
C VAL A 238 -2.40 0.75 -4.14
N MET A 239 -3.73 0.81 -4.26
CA MET A 239 -4.57 1.75 -3.51
C MET A 239 -4.52 1.50 -2.01
N ALA A 240 -4.61 0.24 -1.57
CA ALA A 240 -4.56 -0.11 -0.14
C ALA A 240 -3.19 0.20 0.48
N MET A 241 -2.08 -0.12 -0.21
CA MET A 241 -0.73 0.23 0.26
C MET A 241 -0.46 1.73 0.17
N ALA A 242 -1.21 2.47 -0.64
CA ALA A 242 -1.21 3.93 -0.61
C ALA A 242 -2.09 4.51 0.51
N GLY A 243 -2.69 3.66 1.37
CA GLY A 243 -3.50 4.06 2.52
C GLY A 243 -4.96 4.40 2.18
N ARG A 244 -5.44 4.08 0.97
CA ARG A 244 -6.82 4.36 0.58
C ARG A 244 -7.75 3.26 1.05
N ARG A 245 -8.97 3.65 1.42
CA ARG A 245 -10.03 2.71 1.83
C ARG A 245 -10.81 2.19 0.64
N SER A 246 -10.88 2.96 -0.44
CA SER A 246 -11.36 2.47 -1.72
C SER A 246 -10.66 1.19 -2.12
N HIS A 247 -11.35 0.33 -2.85
CA HIS A 247 -10.85 -0.95 -3.36
C HIS A 247 -10.60 -2.02 -2.29
N LEU A 248 -10.68 -1.73 -0.98
CA LEU A 248 -10.52 -2.75 0.06
C LEU A 248 -11.57 -3.86 0.00
N ASP A 249 -12.75 -3.58 -0.55
CA ASP A 249 -13.82 -4.58 -0.71
C ASP A 249 -13.54 -5.57 -1.84
N GLN A 250 -12.54 -5.28 -2.69
CA GLN A 250 -12.05 -6.18 -3.72
C GLN A 250 -10.98 -7.14 -3.17
N LEU A 251 -10.43 -6.86 -1.98
CA LEU A 251 -9.42 -7.69 -1.33
C LEU A 251 -10.08 -8.76 -0.45
N ARG A 252 -9.67 -10.02 -0.65
CA ARG A 252 -10.22 -11.21 0.00
C ARG A 252 -9.14 -11.99 0.74
N GLY A 253 -9.54 -12.92 1.59
CA GLY A 253 -8.62 -13.80 2.32
C GLY A 253 -8.35 -13.38 3.77
N PRO A 254 -7.70 -14.25 4.57
CA PRO A 254 -7.53 -14.09 6.01
C PRO A 254 -6.70 -12.85 6.42
N GLY A 255 -5.88 -12.30 5.53
CA GLY A 255 -5.12 -11.07 5.79
C GLY A 255 -5.90 -9.77 5.54
N ALA A 256 -7.00 -9.80 4.78
CA ALA A 256 -7.69 -8.59 4.31
C ALA A 256 -8.22 -7.72 5.47
N ALA A 257 -8.79 -8.36 6.49
CA ALA A 257 -9.28 -7.66 7.69
C ALA A 257 -8.15 -6.96 8.46
N GLN A 258 -6.93 -7.54 8.46
CA GLN A 258 -5.78 -6.92 9.12
C GLN A 258 -5.31 -5.68 8.38
N LEU A 259 -5.22 -5.74 7.03
CA LEU A 259 -4.85 -4.60 6.21
C LEU A 259 -5.85 -3.45 6.37
N ARG A 260 -7.16 -3.75 6.31
CA ARG A 260 -8.24 -2.77 6.54
C ARG A 260 -8.09 -2.07 7.89
N MET A 261 -7.89 -2.83 8.97
CA MET A 261 -7.70 -2.28 10.31
C MET A 261 -6.49 -1.36 10.41
N ARG A 262 -5.38 -1.66 9.71
CA ARG A 262 -4.18 -0.82 9.71
C ARG A 262 -4.44 0.53 9.03
N ILE A 263 -5.11 0.51 7.89
CA ILE A 263 -5.50 1.71 7.15
C ILE A 263 -6.47 2.58 7.96
N GLU A 264 -7.47 1.97 8.60
CA GLU A 264 -8.43 2.70 9.44
C GLU A 264 -7.78 3.40 10.64
N ARG A 265 -6.68 2.83 11.16
CA ARG A 265 -5.89 3.38 12.26
C ARG A 265 -4.81 4.36 11.84
N GLY A 266 -4.58 4.53 10.53
CA GLY A 266 -3.53 5.42 10.00
C GLY A 266 -2.11 4.97 10.36
N ILE A 267 -1.87 3.65 10.38
CA ILE A 267 -0.57 3.03 10.69
C ILE A 267 0.38 3.09 9.49
#